data_AF-A0A9D9PVE2-F1
#
_entry.id   AF-A0A9D9PVE2-F1
#
_cell.length_a   1.000
_cell.length_b   1.000
_cell.length_c   1.000
_cell.angle_alpha   90.00
_cell.angle_beta   90.00
_cell.angle_gamma   90.00
#
_symmetry.space_group_name_H-M   'P 1'
#
loop_
_entity.id
_entity.type
_entity.pdbx_description
1 polymer ?
#
loop_
_entity_poly.entity_id
_entity_poly.type
_entity_poly.pdbx_seq_one_letter_code
_entity_poly.pdbx_strand_id
1 'polypeptide(L)' 'MAVLAIDIGGTKLAAGVVDADGRLLARGEVPTLATEGLEPVLGRIVGLGRELLARPEVVRARVQRIGVGCA' A
#
# COMPACT_ATOMS: atom_id res chain seq x y z
N MET A 1 -3.07 7.28 15.21
CA MET A 1 -2.55 7.70 13.90
C MET A 1 -2.19 6.43 13.14
N ALA A 2 -2.43 6.38 11.83
CA ALA A 2 -2.03 5.24 11.00
C ALA A 2 -1.09 5.67 9.86
N VAL A 3 -0.34 4.71 9.35
CA VAL A 3 0.59 4.86 8.22
C VAL A 3 0.18 3.87 7.13
N LEU A 4 0.19 4.31 5.87
CA LEU A 4 0.15 3.41 4.72
C LEU A 4 1.59 2.99 4.39
N ALA A 5 1.90 1.72 4.52
CA ALA A 5 3.17 1.13 4.11
C ALA A 5 3.01 0.50 2.72
N ILE A 6 3.92 0.84 1.80
CA ILE A 6 4.05 0.23 0.48
C ILE A 6 5.37 -0.55 0.45
N ASP A 7 5.31 -1.80 0.03
CA ASP A 7 6.45 -2.70 -0.18
C ASP A 7 6.54 -3.06 -1.66
N ILE A 8 7.58 -2.56 -2.33
CA ILE A 8 7.82 -2.73 -3.76
C ILE A 8 8.85 -3.85 -3.95
N GLY A 9 8.36 -5.04 -4.25
CA GLY A 9 9.18 -6.19 -4.64
C GLY A 9 9.23 -6.39 -6.16
N GLY A 10 10.20 -7.18 -6.62
CA GLY A 10 10.33 -7.52 -8.05
C GLY A 10 9.19 -8.41 -8.59
N THR A 11 8.57 -9.21 -7.73
CA THR A 11 7.48 -10.12 -8.12
C THR A 11 6.10 -9.61 -7.70
N LYS A 12 6.02 -8.94 -6.54
CA LYS A 12 4.76 -8.43 -5.99
C LYS A 12 4.91 -7.04 -5.39
N LEU A 13 3.82 -6.30 -5.45
CA LEU A 13 3.59 -5.04 -4.74
C LEU A 13 2.66 -5.36 -3.56
N ALA A 14 3.10 -5.06 -2.35
CA ALA A 14 2.28 -5.22 -1.15
C ALA A 14 2.02 -3.87 -0.51
N ALA A 15 0.88 -3.76 0.17
CA ALA A 15 0.55 -2.58 0.97
C ALA A 15 -0.18 -2.98 2.25
N GLY A 16 0.03 -2.18 3.28
CA GLY A 16 -0.66 -2.35 4.56
C GLY A 16 -0.91 -1.01 5.25
N VAL A 17 -2.01 -0.91 5.99
CA VAL A 17 -2.28 0.23 6.86
C VAL A 17 -2.05 -0.21 8.30
N VAL A 18 -1.13 0.43 8.99
CA VAL A 18 -0.71 0.06 10.35
C VAL A 18 -0.97 1.22 11.30
N ASP A 19 -1.58 0.94 12.45
CA ASP A 19 -1.82 1.93 13.50
C ASP A 19 -0.58 2.17 14.39
N ALA A 20 -0.70 3.11 15.33
CA ALA A 20 0.38 3.49 16.23
C ALA A 20 0.78 2.39 17.22
N ASP A 21 -0.08 1.41 17.47
CA ASP A 21 0.19 0.25 18.32
C ASP A 21 0.82 -0.91 17.52
N GLY A 22 1.10 -0.69 16.22
CA GLY A 22 1.64 -1.71 15.32
C GLY A 22 0.57 -2.68 14.81
N ARG A 23 -0.72 -2.42 15.00
CA ARG A 23 -1.78 -3.29 14.48
C ARG A 23 -2.02 -3.05 13.00
N LEU A 24 -2.13 -4.14 12.25
CA LEU A 24 -2.49 -4.11 10.83
C LEU A 24 -4.01 -3.94 10.69
N LEU A 25 -4.44 -2.79 10.19
CA LEU A 25 -5.84 -2.45 9.96
C LEU A 25 -6.35 -3.01 8.62
N ALA A 26 -5.52 -2.95 7.57
CA ALA A 26 -5.84 -3.47 6.25
C ALA A 26 -4.56 -3.88 5.52
N ARG A 27 -4.69 -4.83 4.58
CA ARG A 27 -3.62 -5.21 3.65
C ARG A 27 -4.16 -5.60 2.28
N GLY A 28 -3.30 -5.51 1.29
CA GLY A 28 -3.53 -6.02 -0.06
C GLY A 28 -2.20 -6.25 -0.78
N GLU A 29 -2.24 -7.05 -1.83
CA GLU A 29 -1.10 -7.27 -2.72
C GLU A 29 -1.58 -7.47 -4.16
N VAL A 30 -0.73 -7.09 -5.11
CA VAL A 30 -0.92 -7.31 -6.56
C VAL A 30 0.43 -7.72 -7.17
N PRO A 31 0.45 -8.45 -8.30
CA PRO A 31 1.72 -8.76 -8.97
C PRO A 31 2.38 -7.47 -9.48
N THR A 32 3.72 -7.42 -9.44
CA THR A 32 4.47 -6.25 -9.92
C THR A 32 4.35 -6.08 -11.43
N LEU A 33 4.49 -7.19 -12.18
CA LEU A 33 4.47 -7.20 -13.65
C LEU A 33 5.45 -6.17 -14.25
N ALA A 34 6.69 -6.17 -13.75
CA ALA A 34 7.72 -5.19 -14.08
C ALA A 34 8.00 -5.05 -15.59
N THR A 35 7.77 -6.11 -16.36
CA THR A 35 7.94 -6.14 -17.82
C THR A 35 6.97 -5.20 -18.55
N GLU A 36 5.90 -4.73 -17.91
CA GLU A 36 4.95 -3.79 -18.49
C GLU A 36 5.42 -2.32 -18.42
N GLY A 37 6.56 -2.05 -17.77
CA GLY A 37 7.15 -0.72 -17.68
C GLY A 37 6.69 0.09 -16.46
N LEU A 38 7.20 1.33 -16.36
CA LEU A 38 7.10 2.16 -15.16
C LEU A 38 5.66 2.60 -14.86
N GLU A 39 4.96 3.14 -15.84
CA GLU A 39 3.64 3.76 -15.65
C GLU A 39 2.59 2.74 -15.19
N PRO A 40 2.48 1.52 -15.77
CA PRO A 40 1.57 0.50 -15.26
C PRO A 40 1.90 0.07 -13.83
N VAL A 41 3.18 -0.06 -13.49
CA VAL A 41 3.62 -0.41 -12.13
C VAL A 41 3.24 0.69 -11.13
N LEU A 42 3.52 1.95 -11.44
CA LEU A 42 3.10 3.09 -10.62
C LEU A 42 1.58 3.15 -10.46
N GLY A 43 0.84 2.86 -11.54
CA GLY A 43 -0.62 2.77 -11.53
C GLY A 43 -1.12 1.71 -10.53
N ARG A 44 -0.49 0.54 -10.48
CA ARG A 44 -0.79 -0.52 -9.51
C ARG A 44 -0.48 -0.09 -8.08
N ILE A 45 0.67 0.54 -7.84
CA ILE A 45 1.05 1.04 -6.51
C ILE A 45 0.00 2.05 -6.00
N VAL A 46 -0.36 3.03 -6.82
CA VAL A 46 -1.36 4.05 -6.47
C VAL A 46 -2.75 3.44 -6.32
N GLY A 47 -3.12 2.51 -7.20
CA GLY A 47 -4.39 1.79 -7.15
C GLY A 47 -4.55 1.00 -5.86
N LEU A 48 -3.55 0.19 -5.51
CA LEU A 48 -3.53 -0.58 -4.27
C LEU A 48 -3.62 0.32 -3.03
N GLY A 49 -2.86 1.41 -3.01
CA GLY A 49 -2.92 2.39 -1.91
C GLY A 49 -4.31 3.02 -1.76
N ARG A 50 -4.93 3.44 -2.86
CA ARG A 50 -6.29 4.02 -2.86
C ARG A 50 -7.35 3.00 -2.40
N GLU A 51 -7.24 1.76 -2.85
CA GLU A 51 -8.13 0.68 -2.43
C GLU A 51 -8.10 0.51 -0.90
N LEU A 52 -6.90 0.43 -0.30
CA LEU A 52 -6.77 0.29 1.15
C LEU A 52 -7.29 1.53 1.90
N LEU A 53 -6.98 2.73 1.41
CA LEU A 53 -7.43 3.98 2.02
C LEU A 53 -8.96 4.16 2.00
N ALA A 54 -9.65 3.53 1.04
CA ALA A 54 -11.11 3.57 0.93
C ALA A 54 -11.82 2.61 1.91
N ARG A 55 -11.10 1.70 2.58
CA ARG A 55 -11.73 0.73 3.48
C ARG A 55 -12.29 1.39 4.74
N PRO A 56 -13.50 1.03 5.21
CA PRO A 56 -14.14 1.68 6.36
C PRO A 56 -13.29 1.74 7.63
N GLU A 57 -12.55 0.67 7.93
CA GLU A 57 -11.63 0.57 9.06
C GLU A 57 -10.43 1.52 8.95
N VAL A 58 -9.99 1.82 7.73
CA VAL A 58 -8.86 2.72 7.45
C VAL A 58 -9.29 4.19 7.46
N VAL A 59 -10.48 4.51 6.90
CA VAL A 59 -11.02 5.87 6.89
C VAL A 59 -11.10 6.45 8.31
N ARG A 60 -11.48 5.62 9.29
CA ARG A 60 -11.54 6.01 10.70
C ARG A 60 -10.16 6.25 11.32
N ALA A 61 -9.11 5.59 10.81
CA ALA A 61 -7.77 5.63 11.38
C ALA A 61 -6.95 6.87 11.01
N ARG A 62 -7.44 7.70 10.08
CA ARG A 62 -6.81 8.96 9.61
C ARG A 62 -5.33 8.78 9.26
N VAL A 63 -5.07 8.11 8.14
CA VAL A 63 -3.71 7.95 7.61
C VAL A 63 -3.14 9.32 7.21
N GLN A 64 -1.95 9.66 7.73
CA GLN A 64 -1.29 10.96 7.47
C GLN A 64 0.08 10.83 6.81
N ARG A 65 0.62 9.61 6.77
CA ARG A 65 1.98 9.34 6.31
C ARG A 65 1.99 8.10 5.45
N ILE A 66 2.93 8.07 4.51
CA ILE A 66 3.23 6.92 3.67
C ILE A 66 4.69 6.54 3.88
N GLY A 67 4.95 5.25 4.07
CA GLY A 67 6.29 4.67 4.02
C GLY A 67 6.43 3.83 2.75
N VAL A 68 7.59 3.89 2.09
CA VAL A 68 7.89 3.09 0.90
C VAL A 68 9.19 2.34 1.14
N GLY A 69 9.12 1.01 1.07
CA GLY A 69 10.28 0.13 0.94
C GLY A 69 10.38 -0.37 -0.49
N CYS A 70 11.59 -0.41 -1.04
CA CYS A 70 11.86 -0.91 -2.38
C CYS A 70 13.17 -1.70 -2.35
N ALA A 71 13.18 -2.86 -3.01
CA ALA A 71 14.37 -3.66 -3.24
C ALA A 71 15.24 -3.11 -4.38
#